data_AF-W1Y0B2-F1
#
_entry.id   AF-W1Y0B2-F1
#
_cell.length_a   1.000
_cell.length_b   1.000
_cell.length_c   1.000
_cell.angle_alpha   90.00
_cell.angle_beta   90.00
_cell.angle_gamma   90.00
#
_symmetry.space_group_name_H-M   'P 1'
#
loop_
_entity.id
_entity.type
_entity.pdbx_description
1 polymer ?
#
loop_
_entity_poly.entity_id
_entity_poly.type
_entity_poly.pdbx_seq_one_letter_code
_entity_poly.pdbx_strand_id
1 'polypeptide(L)'
;VINHCSDKHEWFQKALKDPYGEYAEYFYFEKGKNGNPPSNYRSYFGGSAWEPVEGTDLYYLHLFAKEQPDLNWNNEKVKKELFEMINWSP
;
A
#
# COMPACT_ATOMS: atom_id res chain seq x y z
N VAL A 1 7.61 -12.40 4.34
CA VAL A 1 7.75 -10.93 4.50
C VAL A 1 6.35 -10.38 4.72
N ILE A 2 6.14 -9.56 5.75
CA ILE A 2 4.78 -9.13 6.18
C ILE A 2 4.60 -7.60 6.19
N ASN A 3 5.64 -6.83 5.89
CA ASN A 3 5.54 -5.36 5.86
C ASN A 3 4.97 -4.83 4.55
N HIS A 4 5.20 -5.53 3.45
CA HIS A 4 4.76 -5.18 2.09
C HIS A 4 4.42 -6.46 1.33
N CYS A 5 3.61 -6.35 0.30
CA CYS A 5 3.40 -7.41 -0.69
C CYS A 5 3.87 -6.93 -2.08
N SER A 6 3.86 -7.82 -3.08
CA SER A 6 4.09 -7.37 -4.46
C SER A 6 2.89 -6.56 -4.93
N ASP A 7 3.14 -5.53 -5.74
CA ASP A 7 2.12 -4.83 -6.51
C ASP A 7 1.22 -5.78 -7.33
N LYS A 8 1.72 -6.93 -7.76
CA LYS A 8 0.95 -7.98 -8.46
C LYS A 8 0.06 -8.82 -7.54
N HIS A 9 0.13 -8.62 -6.23
CA HIS A 9 -0.72 -9.32 -5.27
C HIS A 9 -2.19 -8.94 -5.50
N GLU A 10 -3.09 -9.92 -5.36
CA GLU A 10 -4.52 -9.75 -5.65
C GLU A 10 -5.13 -8.58 -4.85
N TRP A 11 -4.76 -8.44 -3.57
CA TRP A 11 -5.22 -7.32 -2.74
C TRP A 11 -4.84 -5.96 -3.34
N PHE A 12 -3.60 -5.78 -3.79
CA PHE A 12 -3.16 -4.49 -4.32
C PHE A 12 -3.78 -4.21 -5.69
N GLN A 13 -3.93 -5.22 -6.55
CA GLN A 13 -4.63 -5.07 -7.83
C GLN A 13 -6.11 -4.68 -7.63
N LYS A 14 -6.78 -5.25 -6.62
CA LYS A 14 -8.14 -4.84 -6.26
C LYS A 14 -8.17 -3.41 -5.70
N ALA A 15 -7.20 -3.04 -4.87
CA ALA A 15 -7.06 -1.69 -4.33
C ALA A 15 -6.82 -0.65 -5.44
N LEU A 16 -5.98 -0.94 -6.44
CA LEU A 16 -5.75 -0.03 -7.57
C LEU A 16 -7.00 0.13 -8.44
N LYS A 17 -7.81 -0.93 -8.58
CA LYS A 17 -9.06 -0.87 -9.34
C LYS A 17 -10.16 -0.07 -8.63
N ASP A 18 -10.17 -0.11 -7.30
CA ASP A 18 -11.08 0.68 -6.47
C ASP A 18 -10.33 1.31 -5.27
N PRO A 19 -9.64 2.46 -5.48
CA PRO A 19 -8.78 3.09 -4.47
C PRO A 19 -9.49 3.67 -3.24
N TYR A 20 -10.82 3.60 -3.21
CA TYR A 20 -11.64 3.95 -2.04
C TYR A 20 -12.44 2.75 -1.50
N GLY A 21 -12.23 1.56 -2.07
CA GLY A 21 -12.90 0.34 -1.69
C GLY A 21 -12.23 -0.38 -0.52
N GLU A 22 -12.81 -1.52 -0.14
CA GLU A 22 -12.37 -2.31 1.02
C GLU A 22 -10.89 -2.70 0.97
N TYR A 23 -10.39 -3.12 -0.20
CA TYR A 23 -8.99 -3.51 -0.34
C TYR A 23 -8.03 -2.32 -0.32
N ALA A 24 -8.48 -1.09 -0.58
CA ALA A 24 -7.63 0.08 -0.45
C ALA A 24 -7.23 0.32 1.01
N GLU A 25 -8.10 -0.03 1.96
CA GLU A 25 -7.80 0.07 3.40
C GLU A 25 -6.66 -0.85 3.85
N TYR A 26 -6.26 -1.83 3.01
CA TYR A 26 -5.17 -2.76 3.30
C TYR A 26 -3.79 -2.14 3.06
N PHE A 27 -3.75 -0.96 2.45
CA PHE A 27 -2.55 -0.21 2.12
C PHE A 27 -2.71 1.24 2.56
N TYR A 28 -1.66 2.04 2.40
CA TYR A 28 -1.73 3.47 2.64
C TYR A 28 -1.98 4.21 1.32
N PHE A 29 -3.24 4.57 1.07
CA PHE A 29 -3.64 5.49 0.00
C PHE A 29 -3.96 6.86 0.61
N GLU A 30 -3.31 7.90 0.08
CA GLU A 30 -3.44 9.26 0.61
C GLU A 30 -3.53 10.30 -0.51
N LYS A 31 -4.29 11.37 -0.29
CA LYS A 31 -4.43 12.44 -1.28
C LYS A 31 -3.16 13.27 -1.40
N GLY A 32 -2.77 13.56 -2.63
CA GLY A 32 -1.73 14.53 -2.92
C GLY A 32 -2.08 15.94 -2.46
N LYS A 33 -1.07 16.81 -2.40
CA LYS A 33 -1.22 18.22 -2.03
C LYS A 33 -0.66 19.10 -3.14
N ASN A 34 -1.52 19.87 -3.80
CA ASN A 34 -1.13 20.82 -4.85
C ASN A 34 -0.30 20.17 -5.98
N GLY A 35 -0.72 18.99 -6.45
CA GLY A 35 0.00 18.23 -7.49
C GLY A 35 1.29 17.56 -7.04
N ASN A 36 1.59 17.57 -5.73
CA ASN A 36 2.73 16.89 -5.11
C ASN A 36 2.26 15.75 -4.20
N PRO A 37 3.16 14.82 -3.83
CA PRO A 37 2.87 13.79 -2.85
C PRO A 37 2.34 14.31 -1.48
N PRO A 38 1.66 13.47 -0.69
CA PRO A 38 1.08 13.84 0.61
C PRO A 38 2.10 14.34 1.65
N SER A 39 3.33 13.84 1.57
CA SER A 39 4.49 14.21 2.41
C SER A 39 5.80 14.11 1.62
N ASN A 40 6.90 14.55 2.23
CA ASN A 40 8.25 14.46 1.67
C ASN A 40 9.00 13.16 2.06
N TYR A 41 8.27 12.11 2.45
CA TYR A 41 8.88 10.82 2.79
C TYR A 41 9.66 10.24 1.60
N ARG A 42 10.80 9.63 1.91
CA ARG A 42 11.71 9.06 0.92
C ARG A 42 11.76 7.55 1.07
N SER A 43 11.68 6.86 -0.06
CA SER A 43 11.95 5.44 -0.12
C SER A 43 13.41 5.18 0.29
N TYR A 44 13.65 4.04 0.93
CA TYR A 44 14.99 3.54 1.24
C TYR A 44 15.81 3.27 -0.02
N PHE A 45 15.17 3.09 -1.18
CA PHE A 45 15.84 2.95 -2.48
C PHE A 45 15.98 4.28 -3.24
N GLY A 46 15.63 5.39 -2.59
CA GLY A 46 15.71 6.72 -3.16
C GLY A 46 14.44 7.14 -3.90
N GLY A 47 14.36 8.44 -4.17
CA GLY A 47 13.14 9.07 -4.69
C GLY A 47 12.07 9.33 -3.61
N SER A 48 10.84 9.52 -4.07
CA SER A 48 9.63 9.63 -3.25
C SER A 48 9.26 8.26 -2.67
N ALA A 49 8.70 8.21 -1.47
CA ALA A 49 8.02 7.01 -0.95
C ALA A 49 6.56 6.90 -1.41
N TRP A 50 6.09 7.87 -2.18
CA TRP A 50 4.72 7.96 -2.67
C TRP A 50 4.72 7.88 -4.19
N GLU A 51 3.91 6.98 -4.73
CA GLU A 51 3.71 6.80 -6.16
C GLU A 51 2.24 7.17 -6.51
N PRO A 52 2.00 7.97 -7.58
CA PRO A 52 0.65 8.37 -7.95
C PRO A 52 -0.18 7.18 -8.44
N VAL A 53 -1.47 7.20 -8.11
CA VAL A 53 -2.46 6.24 -8.59
C VAL A 53 -3.14 6.82 -9.82
N GLU A 54 -2.94 6.19 -10.96
CA GLU A 54 -3.37 6.71 -12.27
C GLU A 54 -4.88 6.99 -12.31
N GLY A 55 -5.25 8.16 -12.83
CA GLY A 55 -6.65 8.59 -12.91
C GLY A 55 -7.29 9.09 -11.61
N THR A 56 -6.52 9.25 -10.52
CA THR A 56 -7.03 9.74 -9.23
C THR A 56 -6.17 10.87 -8.65
N ASP A 57 -6.60 11.44 -7.51
CA ASP A 57 -5.81 12.39 -6.71
C ASP A 57 -4.98 11.71 -5.60
N LEU A 58 -4.90 10.37 -5.63
CA LEU A 58 -4.28 9.55 -4.60
C LEU A 58 -2.86 9.13 -4.96
N TYR A 59 -2.11 8.83 -3.90
CA TYR A 59 -0.80 8.21 -3.93
C TYR A 59 -0.81 6.99 -3.02
N TYR A 60 -0.07 5.94 -3.38
CA TYR A 60 0.17 4.81 -2.48
C TYR A 60 1.58 4.87 -1.89
N LEU A 61 1.72 4.38 -0.65
CA LEU A 61 3.01 4.33 0.04
C LEU A 61 3.83 3.10 -0.37
N HIS A 62 5.11 3.33 -0.63
CA HIS A 62 6.14 2.30 -0.77
C HIS A 62 7.45 2.78 -0.11
N LEU A 63 7.81 2.18 1.02
CA LEU A 63 9.06 2.49 1.73
C LEU A 63 10.28 1.90 1.03
N PHE A 64 10.09 0.87 0.19
CA PHE A 64 11.13 0.24 -0.62
C PHE A 64 10.86 0.48 -2.12
N ALA A 65 10.86 -0.57 -2.93
CA ALA A 65 10.58 -0.48 -4.36
C ALA A 65 9.11 -0.12 -4.61
N LYS A 66 8.80 0.51 -5.75
CA LYS A 66 7.41 0.87 -6.12
C LYS A 66 6.51 -0.35 -6.26
N GLU A 67 7.11 -1.48 -6.60
CA GLU A 67 6.51 -2.81 -6.72
C GLU A 67 6.27 -3.47 -5.35
N GLN A 68 6.61 -2.80 -4.25
CA GLN A 68 6.47 -3.28 -2.87
C GLN A 68 5.59 -2.32 -2.04
N PRO A 69 4.28 -2.20 -2.34
CA PRO A 69 3.37 -1.38 -1.54
C PRO A 69 3.30 -1.88 -0.09
N ASP A 70 3.36 -0.93 0.85
CA ASP A 70 3.32 -1.20 2.28
C ASP A 70 1.91 -1.54 2.76
N LEU A 71 1.80 -2.62 3.53
CA LEU A 71 0.55 -3.02 4.16
C LEU A 71 0.21 -2.08 5.32
N ASN A 72 -1.07 -1.76 5.45
CA ASN A 72 -1.59 -0.94 6.52
C ASN A 72 -1.71 -1.74 7.82
N TRP A 73 -0.65 -1.71 8.62
CA TRP A 73 -0.60 -2.32 9.95
C TRP A 73 -1.56 -1.70 10.97
N ASN A 74 -2.25 -0.59 10.67
CA ASN A 74 -3.31 -0.07 11.54
C ASN A 74 -4.68 -0.71 11.25
N ASN A 75 -4.82 -1.45 10.14
CA ASN A 75 -6.05 -2.14 9.81
C ASN A 75 -6.13 -3.51 10.51
N GLU A 76 -7.13 -3.68 11.38
CA GLU A 76 -7.33 -4.92 12.12
C GLU A 76 -7.61 -6.13 11.22
N LYS A 77 -8.25 -5.94 10.05
CA LYS A 77 -8.45 -7.03 9.06
C LYS A 77 -7.11 -7.50 8.50
N VAL A 78 -6.23 -6.58 8.13
CA VAL A 78 -4.87 -6.90 7.65
C VAL A 78 -4.10 -7.66 8.71
N LYS A 79 -4.10 -7.18 9.96
CA LYS A 79 -3.43 -7.89 11.07
C LYS A 79 -3.95 -9.31 11.21
N LYS A 80 -5.27 -9.49 11.21
CA LYS A 80 -5.90 -10.79 11.34
C LYS A 80 -5.50 -11.74 10.20
N GLU A 81 -5.59 -11.31 8.96
CA GLU A 81 -5.21 -12.12 7.80
C GLU A 81 -3.71 -12.47 7.80
N LEU A 82 -2.85 -11.53 8.22
CA LEU A 82 -1.42 -11.80 8.39
C LEU A 82 -1.16 -12.84 9.48
N PHE A 83 -1.85 -12.77 10.62
CA PHE A 83 -1.71 -13.75 11.68
C PHE A 83 -2.26 -15.13 11.29
N GLU A 84 -3.36 -15.19 10.55
CA GLU A 84 -3.88 -16.45 10.00
C GLU A 84 -2.89 -17.10 9.03
N MET A 85 -2.26 -16.31 8.16
CA MET A 85 -1.20 -16.80 7.26
C MET A 85 0.03 -17.31 8.03
N ILE A 86 0.45 -16.61 9.08
CA ILE A 86 1.60 -17.05 9.91
C ILE A 86 1.29 -18.34 10.67
N ASN A 87 0.08 -18.46 11.22
CA ASN A 87 -0.34 -19.63 11.99
C ASN A 87 -0.77 -20.82 11.12
N TRP A 88 -0.79 -20.65 9.80
CA TRP A 88 -1.09 -21.73 8.87
C TRP A 88 0.01 -22.80 8.93
N SER A 89 -0.31 -23.94 9.54
CA SER A 89 0.47 -25.16 9.47
C SER A 89 -0.30 -26.16 8.57
N PRO A 90 0.32 -26.69 7.51
CA PRO A 90 -0.30 -27.68 6.63
C PRO A 90 -0.59 -29.02 7.34
#